data_AF-A0A097H0Z0-F1
#
_entry.id   AF-A0A097H0Z0-F1
#
_cell.length_a   1.000
_cell.length_b   1.000
_cell.length_c   1.000
_cell.angle_alpha   90.00
_cell.angle_beta   90.00
_cell.angle_gamma   90.00
#
_symmetry.space_group_name_H-M   'P 1'
#
loop_
_entity.id
_entity.type
_entity.pdbx_description
1 polymer ?
#
loop_
_entity_poly.entity_id
_entity_poly.type
_entity_poly.pdbx_seq_one_letter_code
_entity_poly.pdbx_strand_id
1 'polypeptide(L)'
;MKMEIAWWDLKGSPATVESLRQHLNEDGVVHNWQAVEGLREKFWIADPDGERWGAVMVWEGEQPASLPENRAASLVGSPITHRDRFEVQATARGAGAVRIRDSSHRYVVVDAFATQPLSGTPVAVFFDAADLTDERMRRIAKAMNLSEVVFLLPPGATDADVRARVFTPDAELPFAGRPLLAAAVAVALDLRTDRLRFETRTGVVPFVVDRTPAAQSGGGVAYVSMEQPIPVWEPYEHAGALLDALGIAASTLPVDLYRDGPRHVFAGLPDAAALAGLRPDRRALAAFPGTAATCFAPEGERWHARVFSPAHGGAEDASAGSAAGALAVHLARYGLVAYGKTVEIHQGGHLGGRSSVMFAEATVAGGGELDRVRVSGHGTVAAEGTIHV
;
A
#
# COMPACT_ATOMS: atom_id res chain seq x y z
N MET A 1 3.82 -23.05 32.97
CA MET A 1 4.80 -22.55 31.97
C MET A 1 6.19 -22.79 32.50
N LYS A 2 7.11 -23.26 31.68
CA LYS A 2 8.52 -23.48 32.04
C LYS A 2 9.41 -22.52 31.26
N MET A 3 10.50 -22.09 31.85
CA MET A 3 11.52 -21.29 31.19
C MET A 3 12.84 -22.05 31.22
N GLU A 4 13.57 -22.02 30.12
CA GLU A 4 14.92 -22.55 30.00
C GLU A 4 15.86 -21.42 29.58
N ILE A 5 17.03 -21.35 30.21
CA ILE A 5 18.12 -20.47 29.79
C ILE A 5 19.32 -21.35 29.48
N ALA A 6 19.90 -21.19 28.30
CA ALA A 6 21.10 -21.90 27.86
C ALA A 6 22.17 -20.90 27.43
N TRP A 7 23.41 -21.12 27.86
CA TRP A 7 24.58 -20.31 27.55
C TRP A 7 25.74 -21.15 26.99
N TRP A 8 26.40 -20.61 25.99
CA TRP A 8 27.69 -21.02 25.46
C TRP A 8 28.73 -19.97 25.80
N ASP A 9 29.88 -20.44 26.29
CA ASP A 9 31.09 -19.64 26.41
C ASP A 9 31.82 -19.66 25.05
N LEU A 10 32.13 -18.47 24.53
CA LEU A 10 32.81 -18.30 23.25
C LEU A 10 34.33 -18.17 23.42
N LYS A 11 34.86 -18.19 24.65
CA LYS A 11 36.30 -18.11 24.89
C LYS A 11 37.04 -19.28 24.24
N GLY A 12 37.92 -18.95 23.30
CA GLY A 12 38.65 -19.94 22.51
C GLY A 12 37.81 -20.66 21.46
N SER A 13 36.56 -20.24 21.24
CA SER A 13 35.73 -20.69 20.14
C SER A 13 36.12 -20.00 18.83
N PRO A 14 36.01 -20.68 17.67
CA PRO A 14 36.10 -20.01 16.37
C PRO A 14 34.88 -19.12 16.06
N ALA A 15 33.78 -19.23 16.80
CA ALA A 15 32.59 -18.41 16.62
C ALA A 15 32.64 -17.13 17.46
N THR A 16 32.10 -16.04 16.90
CA THR A 16 31.90 -14.77 17.58
C THR A 16 30.41 -14.48 17.72
N VAL A 17 30.04 -13.55 18.59
CA VAL A 17 28.65 -13.06 18.68
C VAL A 17 28.15 -12.55 17.32
N GLU A 18 29.03 -11.92 16.53
CA GLU A 18 28.69 -11.41 15.21
C GLU A 18 28.43 -12.54 14.20
N SER A 19 29.27 -13.58 14.16
CA SER A 19 29.05 -14.72 13.25
C SER A 19 27.79 -15.51 13.61
N LEU A 20 27.51 -15.67 14.92
CA LEU A 20 26.29 -16.31 15.40
C LEU A 20 25.04 -15.46 15.12
N ARG A 21 25.15 -14.13 15.18
CA ARG A 21 24.06 -13.23 14.77
C ARG A 21 23.81 -13.32 13.28
N GLN A 22 24.86 -13.36 12.46
CA GLN A 22 24.74 -13.52 11.01
C GLN A 22 24.02 -14.83 10.67
N HIS A 23 24.31 -15.91 11.39
CA HIS A 23 23.62 -17.19 11.22
C HIS A 23 22.10 -17.11 11.46
N LEU A 24 21.63 -16.24 12.36
CA LEU A 24 20.19 -16.06 12.56
C LEU A 24 19.47 -15.46 11.33
N ASN A 25 20.20 -14.79 10.45
CA ASN A 25 19.67 -14.23 9.21
C ASN A 25 19.66 -15.24 8.06
N GLU A 26 20.18 -16.45 8.26
CA GLU A 26 20.09 -17.53 7.27
C GLU A 26 18.65 -18.05 7.20
N ASP A 27 18.21 -18.41 5.98
CA ASP A 27 16.85 -18.86 5.72
C ASP A 27 16.45 -20.04 6.62
N GLY A 28 15.29 -19.89 7.27
CA GLY A 28 14.71 -20.93 8.12
C GLY A 28 15.23 -20.97 9.56
N VAL A 29 16.34 -20.31 9.91
CA VAL A 29 16.91 -20.44 11.27
C VAL A 29 15.98 -19.92 12.35
N VAL A 30 15.35 -18.76 12.17
CA VAL A 30 14.35 -18.22 13.11
C VAL A 30 12.97 -18.85 12.85
N HIS A 31 12.59 -18.99 11.58
CA HIS A 31 11.26 -19.46 11.18
C HIS A 31 10.97 -20.90 11.63
N ASN A 32 11.95 -21.80 11.58
CA ASN A 32 11.77 -23.20 11.99
C ASN A 32 11.37 -23.36 13.45
N TRP A 33 11.65 -22.36 14.30
CA TRP A 33 11.24 -22.38 15.71
C TRP A 33 9.79 -21.95 15.92
N GLN A 34 9.16 -21.28 14.95
CA GLN A 34 7.77 -20.81 15.07
C GLN A 34 6.77 -21.97 15.11
N ALA A 35 7.09 -23.09 14.46
CA ALA A 35 6.21 -24.26 14.39
C ALA A 35 6.40 -25.28 15.53
N VAL A 36 7.24 -24.97 16.53
CA VAL A 36 7.54 -25.93 17.59
C VAL A 36 6.40 -25.99 18.60
N GLU A 37 5.76 -27.15 18.69
CA GLU A 37 4.64 -27.38 19.61
C GLU A 37 5.04 -27.09 21.06
N GLY A 38 4.21 -26.31 21.75
CA GLY A 38 4.43 -25.92 23.13
C GLY A 38 5.46 -24.82 23.34
N LEU A 39 6.22 -24.38 22.33
CA LEU A 39 7.09 -23.22 22.46
C LEU A 39 6.25 -21.93 22.45
N ARG A 40 6.27 -21.18 23.55
CA ARG A 40 5.61 -19.88 23.67
C ARG A 40 6.45 -18.77 23.04
N GLU A 41 7.74 -18.77 23.35
CA GLU A 41 8.65 -17.71 22.96
C GLU A 41 10.09 -18.24 22.99
N LYS A 42 10.92 -17.77 22.05
CA LYS A 42 12.37 -18.01 22.08
C LYS A 42 13.12 -16.72 21.81
N PHE A 43 14.06 -16.42 22.70
CA PHE A 43 14.98 -15.32 22.57
C PHE A 43 16.36 -15.87 22.27
N TRP A 44 17.05 -15.29 21.31
CA TRP A 44 18.50 -15.42 21.20
C TRP A 44 19.13 -14.24 21.93
N ILE A 45 20.05 -14.54 22.83
CA ILE A 45 20.68 -13.55 23.71
C ILE A 45 22.20 -13.63 23.54
N ALA A 46 22.87 -12.50 23.74
CA ALA A 46 24.31 -12.42 23.66
C ALA A 46 24.83 -11.48 24.74
N ASP A 47 26.02 -11.77 25.23
CA ASP A 47 26.81 -10.91 26.11
C ASP A 47 28.19 -10.75 25.46
N PRO A 48 28.38 -9.71 24.63
CA PRO A 48 29.62 -9.49 23.92
C PRO A 48 30.82 -9.28 24.86
N ASP A 49 30.62 -8.57 25.96
CA ASP A 49 31.69 -8.25 26.92
C ASP A 49 32.14 -9.49 27.70
N GLY A 50 31.19 -10.37 28.02
CA GLY A 50 31.45 -11.66 28.64
C GLY A 50 31.82 -12.78 27.67
N GLU A 51 31.83 -12.52 26.36
CA GLU A 51 32.03 -13.51 25.28
C GLU A 51 31.05 -14.69 25.38
N ARG A 52 29.74 -14.42 25.51
CA ARG A 52 28.72 -15.46 25.61
C ARG A 52 27.62 -15.32 24.58
N TRP A 53 27.10 -16.46 24.16
CA TRP A 53 25.90 -16.58 23.34
C TRP A 53 24.90 -17.49 24.02
N GLY A 54 23.61 -17.24 23.87
CA GLY A 54 22.61 -18.02 24.57
C GLY A 54 21.23 -17.99 23.94
N ALA A 55 20.33 -18.74 24.55
CA ALA A 55 18.92 -18.71 24.24
C ALA A 55 18.08 -18.79 25.51
N VAL A 56 16.97 -18.05 25.52
CA VAL A 56 15.89 -18.22 26.50
C VAL A 56 14.70 -18.83 25.78
N MET A 57 14.13 -19.90 26.31
CA MET A 57 12.94 -20.53 25.75
C MET A 57 11.86 -20.62 26.81
N VAL A 58 10.64 -20.24 26.42
CA VAL A 58 9.46 -20.32 27.28
C VAL A 58 8.53 -21.37 26.72
N TRP A 59 8.13 -22.33 27.54
CA TRP A 59 7.36 -23.51 27.14
C TRP A 59 6.02 -23.57 27.86
N GLU A 60 4.99 -23.97 27.12
CA GLU A 60 3.72 -24.43 27.65
C GLU A 60 3.82 -25.93 27.95
N GLY A 61 4.12 -26.27 29.20
CA GLY A 61 4.31 -27.67 29.61
C GLY A 61 5.75 -28.15 29.45
N GLU A 62 5.93 -29.42 29.10
CA GLU A 62 7.24 -30.02 28.86
C GLU A 62 7.72 -29.73 27.44
N GLN A 63 9.04 -29.54 27.30
CA GLN A 63 9.68 -29.42 25.99
C GLN A 63 9.52 -30.74 25.21
N PRO A 64 9.16 -30.70 23.91
CA PRO A 64 9.12 -31.89 23.07
C PRO A 64 10.51 -32.51 22.86
N ALA A 65 10.52 -33.82 22.58
CA ALA A 65 11.76 -34.59 22.40
C ALA A 65 12.52 -34.23 21.12
N SER A 66 11.80 -33.82 20.07
CA SER A 66 12.38 -33.36 18.81
C SER A 66 12.30 -31.83 18.75
N LEU A 67 13.42 -31.20 18.43
CA LEU A 67 13.52 -29.76 18.23
C LEU A 67 14.20 -29.48 16.88
N PRO A 68 13.93 -28.30 16.28
CA PRO A 68 14.70 -27.82 15.13
C PRO A 68 16.20 -27.79 15.43
N GLU A 69 17.01 -27.96 14.39
CA GLU A 69 18.46 -27.91 14.53
C GLU A 69 18.90 -26.56 15.12
N ASN A 70 19.62 -26.59 16.25
CA ASN A 70 20.26 -25.42 16.82
C ASN A 70 21.76 -25.48 16.54
N ARG A 71 22.19 -24.86 15.44
CA ARG A 71 23.58 -24.89 15.01
C ARG A 71 24.55 -24.09 15.87
N ALA A 72 24.07 -23.40 16.91
CA ALA A 72 24.96 -22.68 17.82
C ALA A 72 26.04 -23.62 18.41
N ALA A 73 25.69 -24.84 18.82
CA ALA A 73 26.68 -25.79 19.35
C ALA A 73 27.72 -26.21 18.29
N SER A 74 27.31 -26.40 17.03
CA SER A 74 28.20 -26.76 15.93
C SER A 74 29.11 -25.60 15.53
N LEU A 75 28.60 -24.37 15.51
CA LEU A 75 29.35 -23.17 15.17
C LEU A 75 30.33 -22.79 16.27
N VAL A 76 29.89 -22.86 17.54
CA VAL A 76 30.74 -22.60 18.70
C VAL A 76 31.80 -23.69 18.87
N GLY A 77 31.51 -24.93 18.45
CA GLY A 77 32.43 -26.06 18.55
C GLY A 77 32.53 -26.65 19.96
N SER A 78 31.63 -26.27 20.86
CA SER A 78 31.57 -26.75 22.24
C SER A 78 30.11 -26.94 22.70
N PRO A 79 29.85 -27.83 23.67
CA PRO A 79 28.51 -27.99 24.23
C PRO A 79 28.08 -26.76 25.03
N ILE A 80 26.79 -26.69 25.37
CA ILE A 80 26.25 -25.67 26.27
C ILE A 80 27.04 -25.68 27.59
N THR A 81 27.59 -24.53 27.96
CA THR A 81 28.36 -24.35 29.20
C THR A 81 27.45 -24.31 30.42
N HIS A 82 26.27 -23.73 30.29
CA HIS A 82 25.33 -23.59 31.40
C HIS A 82 23.89 -23.68 30.91
N ARG A 83 23.06 -24.47 31.62
CA ARG A 83 21.66 -24.68 31.30
C ARG A 83 20.85 -24.82 32.56
N ASP A 84 19.90 -23.93 32.74
CA ASP A 84 18.96 -23.98 33.86
C ASP A 84 17.51 -23.98 33.36
N ARG A 85 16.64 -24.62 34.15
CA ARG A 85 15.20 -24.71 33.89
C ARG A 85 14.42 -24.31 35.13
N PHE A 86 13.37 -23.52 34.91
CA PHE A 86 12.59 -22.88 35.96
C PHE A 86 11.10 -22.99 35.69
N GLU A 87 10.29 -22.98 36.73
CA GLU A 87 8.86 -22.73 36.61
C GLU A 87 8.56 -21.23 36.62
N VAL A 88 7.79 -20.77 35.65
CA VAL A 88 7.37 -19.36 35.58
C VAL A 88 6.17 -19.17 36.49
N GLN A 89 6.36 -18.42 37.59
CA GLN A 89 5.34 -18.19 38.61
C GLN A 89 4.35 -17.08 38.24
N ALA A 90 4.82 -16.05 37.52
CA ALA A 90 3.98 -14.96 37.03
C ALA A 90 4.63 -14.31 35.80
N THR A 91 3.81 -13.70 34.95
CA THR A 91 4.25 -12.91 33.80
C THR A 91 3.54 -11.58 33.79
N ALA A 92 4.27 -10.49 33.55
CA ALA A 92 3.70 -9.18 33.24
C ALA A 92 4.04 -8.83 31.79
N ARG A 93 3.07 -8.30 31.06
CA ARG A 93 3.27 -7.79 29.69
C ARG A 93 3.23 -6.27 29.74
N GLY A 94 4.25 -5.62 29.19
CA GLY A 94 4.24 -4.17 29.03
C GLY A 94 3.09 -3.74 28.10
N ALA A 95 2.62 -2.50 28.23
CA ALA A 95 1.50 -1.98 27.44
C ALA A 95 1.74 -2.04 25.91
N GLY A 96 2.99 -2.20 25.46
CA GLY A 96 3.36 -2.40 24.05
C GLY A 96 3.55 -3.85 23.59
N ALA A 97 3.31 -4.86 24.44
CA ALA A 97 3.50 -6.27 24.06
C ALA A 97 2.24 -6.86 23.39
N VAL A 98 2.28 -6.98 22.06
CA VAL A 98 1.19 -7.54 21.23
C VAL A 98 1.10 -9.07 21.39
N ARG A 99 -0.13 -9.60 21.38
CA ARG A 99 -0.40 -11.05 21.39
C ARG A 99 -0.13 -11.64 20.00
N ILE A 100 0.87 -12.50 19.84
CA ILE A 100 0.95 -13.41 18.69
C ILE A 100 -0.05 -14.55 18.93
N ARG A 101 -1.13 -14.57 18.15
CA ARG A 101 -1.91 -15.76 17.85
C ARG A 101 -1.73 -15.99 16.35
N ASP A 102 -1.50 -17.23 15.92
CA ASP A 102 -1.07 -17.72 14.59
C ASP A 102 -1.94 -17.36 13.37
N SER A 103 -2.69 -16.27 13.40
CA SER A 103 -3.59 -15.90 12.33
C SER A 103 -3.95 -14.41 12.45
N SER A 104 -2.92 -13.56 12.52
CA SER A 104 -3.11 -12.11 12.68
C SER A 104 -2.27 -11.30 11.71
N HIS A 105 -2.90 -10.32 11.05
CA HIS A 105 -2.22 -9.44 10.09
C HIS A 105 -2.31 -8.00 10.56
N ARG A 106 -1.15 -7.33 10.62
CA ARG A 106 -1.09 -5.88 10.81
C ARG A 106 -1.61 -5.19 9.56
N TYR A 107 -2.36 -4.12 9.76
CA TYR A 107 -2.73 -3.22 8.69
C TYR A 107 -2.61 -1.77 9.12
N VAL A 108 -2.45 -0.89 8.15
CA VAL A 108 -2.61 0.56 8.31
C VAL A 108 -3.70 1.06 7.39
N VAL A 109 -4.36 2.15 7.77
CA VAL A 109 -5.24 2.92 6.89
C VAL A 109 -4.48 4.17 6.51
N VAL A 110 -4.20 4.30 5.21
CA VAL A 110 -3.55 5.48 4.64
C VAL A 110 -4.60 6.29 3.90
N ASP A 111 -4.76 7.55 4.29
CA ASP A 111 -5.51 8.53 3.52
C ASP A 111 -4.63 9.01 2.37
N ALA A 112 -4.95 8.53 1.16
CA ALA A 112 -4.23 8.85 -0.06
C ALA A 112 -4.62 10.23 -0.60
N PHE A 113 -3.64 10.92 -1.18
CA PHE A 113 -3.74 12.29 -1.70
C PHE A 113 -4.07 13.34 -0.63
N ALA A 114 -3.60 13.08 0.59
CA ALA A 114 -3.83 13.93 1.77
C ALA A 114 -2.56 14.13 2.59
N THR A 115 -2.46 15.30 3.23
CA THR A 115 -1.41 15.67 4.19
C THR A 115 -1.87 15.58 5.64
N GLN A 116 -3.17 15.42 5.88
CA GLN A 116 -3.78 15.30 7.20
C GLN A 116 -4.74 14.10 7.24
N PRO A 117 -4.73 13.31 8.34
CA PRO A 117 -5.70 12.26 8.54
C PRO A 117 -7.15 12.76 8.39
N LEU A 118 -8.03 11.88 7.95
CA LEU A 118 -9.46 12.10 7.67
C LEU A 118 -9.75 12.99 6.46
N SER A 119 -8.73 13.49 5.75
CA SER A 119 -8.85 14.04 4.39
C SER A 119 -8.55 12.95 3.37
N GLY A 120 -8.60 13.24 2.07
CA GLY A 120 -8.23 12.26 1.05
C GLY A 120 -9.20 11.08 0.95
N THR A 121 -8.71 9.96 0.42
CA THR A 121 -9.47 8.70 0.39
C THR A 121 -8.73 7.60 1.15
N PRO A 122 -9.36 6.95 2.14
CA PRO A 122 -8.74 5.91 2.95
C PRO A 122 -8.55 4.61 2.16
N VAL A 123 -7.36 4.02 2.29
CA VAL A 123 -7.02 2.69 1.77
C VAL A 123 -6.42 1.87 2.91
N ALA A 124 -6.95 0.67 3.14
CA ALA A 124 -6.35 -0.26 4.08
C ALA A 124 -5.21 -1.03 3.38
N VAL A 125 -4.05 -1.11 4.02
CA VAL A 125 -2.87 -1.83 3.52
C VAL A 125 -2.49 -2.89 4.57
N PHE A 126 -2.63 -4.16 4.19
CA PHE A 126 -2.28 -5.32 5.01
C PHE A 126 -0.86 -5.79 4.69
N PHE A 127 -0.06 -5.95 5.73
CA PHE A 127 1.29 -6.51 5.65
C PHE A 127 1.27 -8.03 5.81
N ASP A 128 2.33 -8.69 5.37
CA ASP A 128 2.59 -10.12 5.57
C ASP A 128 1.39 -11.01 5.20
N ALA A 129 0.83 -10.81 4.00
CA ALA A 129 -0.42 -11.43 3.56
C ALA A 129 -0.21 -12.71 2.72
N ALA A 130 0.95 -13.38 2.86
CA ALA A 130 1.33 -14.52 2.01
C ALA A 130 0.49 -15.78 2.22
N ASP A 131 -0.01 -15.98 3.44
CA ASP A 131 -0.85 -17.10 3.88
C ASP A 131 -2.36 -16.85 3.65
N LEU A 132 -2.73 -15.63 3.25
CA LEU A 132 -4.12 -15.28 2.95
C LEU A 132 -4.52 -15.78 1.56
N THR A 133 -5.49 -16.69 1.53
CA THR A 133 -6.16 -17.11 0.28
C THR A 133 -6.93 -15.96 -0.38
N ASP A 134 -7.18 -16.03 -1.69
CA ASP A 134 -8.02 -15.10 -2.44
C ASP A 134 -9.42 -14.90 -1.85
N GLU A 135 -9.99 -15.95 -1.25
CA GLU A 135 -11.29 -15.87 -0.58
C GLU A 135 -11.19 -15.06 0.72
N ARG A 136 -10.17 -15.33 1.56
CA ARG A 136 -9.91 -14.55 2.79
C ARG A 136 -9.63 -13.08 2.46
N MET A 137 -8.81 -12.79 1.45
CA MET A 137 -8.54 -11.40 0.99
C MET A 137 -9.83 -10.68 0.60
N ARG A 138 -10.72 -11.32 -0.18
CA ARG A 138 -12.04 -10.75 -0.55
C ARG A 138 -12.94 -10.53 0.66
N ARG A 139 -13.00 -11.49 1.59
CA ARG A 139 -13.79 -11.35 2.82
C ARG A 139 -13.28 -10.22 3.71
N ILE A 140 -11.96 -10.05 3.82
CA ILE A 140 -11.35 -8.93 4.54
C ILE A 140 -11.68 -7.60 3.85
N ALA A 141 -11.51 -7.51 2.52
CA ALA A 141 -11.85 -6.31 1.76
C ALA A 141 -13.31 -5.89 1.97
N LYS A 142 -14.23 -6.86 1.94
CA LYS A 142 -15.65 -6.63 2.24
C LYS A 142 -15.92 -6.23 3.69
N ALA A 143 -15.20 -6.81 4.65
CA ALA A 143 -15.34 -6.47 6.07
C ALA A 143 -14.80 -5.07 6.40
N MET A 144 -13.71 -4.65 5.75
CA MET A 144 -13.15 -3.30 5.88
C MET A 144 -14.08 -2.25 5.27
N ASN A 145 -14.79 -2.61 4.19
CA ASN A 145 -15.77 -1.77 3.52
C ASN A 145 -15.23 -0.37 3.13
N LEU A 146 -13.94 -0.31 2.83
CA LEU A 146 -13.31 0.83 2.17
C LEU A 146 -13.42 0.66 0.64
N SER A 147 -13.15 1.72 -0.12
CA SER A 147 -13.17 1.66 -1.59
C SER A 147 -12.21 0.58 -2.10
N GLU A 148 -11.01 0.51 -1.51
CA GLU A 148 -10.03 -0.52 -1.81
C GLU A 148 -9.22 -0.94 -0.58
N VAL A 149 -8.73 -2.17 -0.66
CA VAL A 149 -7.80 -2.78 0.28
C VAL A 149 -6.63 -3.38 -0.50
N VAL A 150 -5.40 -3.17 0.01
CA VAL A 150 -4.18 -3.72 -0.56
C VAL A 150 -3.62 -4.79 0.36
N PHE A 151 -3.20 -5.91 -0.21
CA PHE A 151 -2.45 -6.96 0.47
C PHE A 151 -1.04 -6.99 -0.09
N LEU A 152 -0.05 -6.95 0.81
CA LEU A 152 1.37 -7.00 0.48
C LEU A 152 1.89 -8.42 0.67
N LEU A 153 2.54 -8.94 -0.37
CA LEU A 153 3.09 -10.28 -0.43
C LEU A 153 4.56 -10.23 -0.84
N PRO A 154 5.34 -11.30 -0.58
CA PRO A 154 6.65 -11.47 -1.20
C PRO A 154 6.57 -11.33 -2.73
N PRO A 155 7.54 -10.63 -3.35
CA PRO A 155 7.60 -10.52 -4.81
C PRO A 155 7.85 -11.90 -5.44
N GLY A 156 7.22 -12.15 -6.59
CA GLY A 156 7.54 -13.26 -7.48
C GLY A 156 8.49 -12.84 -8.62
N ALA A 157 8.45 -11.57 -9.02
CA ALA A 157 9.36 -10.99 -10.00
C ALA A 157 10.71 -10.61 -9.37
N THR A 158 11.80 -10.86 -10.09
CA THR A 158 13.18 -10.59 -9.62
C THR A 158 13.51 -9.10 -9.51
N ASP A 159 12.76 -8.25 -10.22
CA ASP A 159 12.94 -6.80 -10.22
C ASP A 159 11.87 -6.06 -9.40
N ALA A 160 11.15 -6.76 -8.50
CA ALA A 160 10.18 -6.16 -7.60
C ALA A 160 10.60 -6.32 -6.14
N ASP A 161 10.27 -5.33 -5.32
CA ASP A 161 10.54 -5.36 -3.87
C ASP A 161 9.38 -6.00 -3.10
N VAL A 162 8.15 -5.79 -3.57
CA VAL A 162 6.91 -6.26 -2.94
C VAL A 162 5.89 -6.59 -4.03
N ARG A 163 5.08 -7.64 -3.85
CA ARG A 163 3.89 -7.87 -4.67
C ARG A 163 2.66 -7.26 -4.00
N ALA A 164 1.98 -6.35 -4.69
CA ALA A 164 0.78 -5.70 -4.19
C ALA A 164 -0.47 -6.22 -4.94
N ARG A 165 -1.45 -6.72 -4.19
CA ARG A 165 -2.76 -7.11 -4.72
C ARG A 165 -3.84 -6.16 -4.21
N VAL A 166 -4.66 -5.64 -5.12
CA VAL A 166 -5.68 -4.63 -4.82
C VAL A 166 -7.07 -5.24 -4.94
N PHE A 167 -7.90 -5.06 -3.92
CA PHE A 167 -9.28 -5.54 -3.90
C PHE A 167 -10.24 -4.40 -3.60
N THR A 168 -11.33 -4.33 -4.34
CA THR A 168 -12.57 -3.68 -3.88
C THR A 168 -13.35 -4.67 -3.00
N PRO A 169 -14.47 -4.26 -2.37
CA PRO A 169 -15.35 -5.20 -1.68
C PRO A 169 -15.88 -6.34 -2.56
N ASP A 170 -15.92 -6.15 -3.88
CA ASP A 170 -16.57 -7.08 -4.82
C ASP A 170 -15.59 -7.85 -5.70
N ALA A 171 -14.41 -7.29 -6.01
CA ALA A 171 -13.48 -7.89 -6.98
C ALA A 171 -12.01 -7.50 -6.73
N GLU A 172 -11.09 -8.28 -7.30
CA GLU A 172 -9.69 -7.91 -7.41
C GLU A 172 -9.48 -6.99 -8.63
N LEU A 173 -8.73 -5.90 -8.45
CA LEU A 173 -8.34 -4.99 -9.52
C LEU A 173 -6.94 -5.35 -10.02
N PRO A 174 -6.69 -5.38 -11.34
CA PRO A 174 -5.37 -5.67 -11.87
C PRO A 174 -4.37 -4.52 -11.60
N PHE A 175 -4.88 -3.29 -11.55
CA PHE A 175 -4.14 -2.05 -11.25
C PHE A 175 -5.10 -1.00 -10.68
N ALA A 176 -4.62 -0.20 -9.72
CA ALA A 176 -5.32 0.99 -9.24
C ALA A 176 -4.33 1.99 -8.64
N GLY A 177 -4.30 3.22 -9.16
CA GLY A 177 -3.30 4.22 -8.77
C GLY A 177 -3.37 4.63 -7.30
N ARG A 178 -4.54 5.04 -6.80
CA ARG A 178 -4.73 5.45 -5.39
C ARG A 178 -4.26 4.37 -4.40
N PRO A 179 -4.72 3.10 -4.50
CA PRO A 179 -4.34 2.06 -3.55
C PRO A 179 -2.85 1.76 -3.55
N LEU A 180 -2.22 1.77 -4.73
CA LEU A 180 -0.78 1.55 -4.83
C LEU A 180 0.03 2.71 -4.25
N LEU A 181 -0.43 3.96 -4.39
CA LEU A 181 0.19 5.11 -3.70
C LEU A 181 0.13 4.94 -2.19
N ALA A 182 -1.05 4.58 -1.66
CA ALA A 182 -1.24 4.32 -0.23
C ALA A 182 -0.31 3.20 0.27
N ALA A 183 -0.20 2.11 -0.49
CA ALA A 183 0.71 1.02 -0.18
C ALA A 183 2.18 1.46 -0.21
N ALA A 184 2.58 2.31 -1.17
CA ALA A 184 3.95 2.83 -1.24
C ALA A 184 4.28 3.74 -0.05
N VAL A 185 3.33 4.58 0.39
CA VAL A 185 3.46 5.35 1.65
C VAL A 185 3.65 4.41 2.84
N ALA A 186 2.79 3.39 2.97
CA ALA A 186 2.84 2.44 4.07
C ALA A 186 4.19 1.70 4.14
N VAL A 187 4.63 1.13 3.02
CA VAL A 187 5.91 0.38 2.94
C VAL A 187 7.11 1.30 3.15
N ALA A 188 7.11 2.50 2.58
CA ALA A 188 8.25 3.41 2.71
C ALA A 188 8.42 3.97 4.12
N LEU A 189 7.31 4.17 4.85
CA LEU A 189 7.36 4.55 6.26
C LEU A 189 7.85 3.39 7.14
N ASP A 190 7.46 2.16 6.82
CA ASP A 190 7.82 0.93 7.54
C ASP A 190 9.29 0.55 7.33
N LEU A 191 9.71 0.37 6.06
CA LEU A 191 11.06 -0.06 5.68
C LEU A 191 12.08 1.07 5.62
N ARG A 192 11.63 2.31 5.79
CA ARG A 192 12.45 3.52 5.66
C ARG A 192 13.20 3.65 4.32
N THR A 193 12.61 3.23 3.20
CA THR A 193 13.15 3.41 1.84
C THR A 193 12.62 4.66 1.13
N ASP A 194 13.34 5.14 0.12
CA ASP A 194 12.98 6.24 -0.79
C ASP A 194 12.60 5.77 -2.21
N ARG A 195 12.80 4.49 -2.53
CA ARG A 195 12.45 3.87 -3.81
C ARG A 195 11.83 2.51 -3.60
N LEU A 196 10.80 2.21 -4.39
CA LEU A 196 10.05 0.97 -4.32
C LEU A 196 9.63 0.52 -5.72
N ARG A 197 9.55 -0.78 -5.93
CA ARG A 197 9.03 -1.42 -7.15
C ARG A 197 7.98 -2.43 -6.75
N PHE A 198 6.73 -2.18 -7.10
CA PHE A 198 5.63 -3.09 -6.79
C PHE A 198 5.28 -3.97 -7.97
N GLU A 199 5.33 -5.28 -7.79
CA GLU A 199 4.71 -6.23 -8.71
C GLU A 199 3.18 -6.16 -8.57
N THR A 200 2.50 -5.95 -9.69
CA THR A 200 1.05 -5.97 -9.83
C THR A 200 0.65 -6.93 -10.95
N ARG A 201 -0.66 -7.14 -11.17
CA ARG A 201 -1.11 -7.97 -12.31
C ARG A 201 -0.81 -7.35 -13.68
N THR A 202 -0.54 -6.05 -13.73
CA THR A 202 -0.18 -5.34 -14.97
C THR A 202 1.33 -5.18 -15.16
N GLY A 203 2.15 -5.74 -14.26
CA GLY A 203 3.60 -5.63 -14.28
C GLY A 203 4.17 -4.86 -13.08
N VAL A 204 5.45 -4.52 -13.16
CA VAL A 204 6.18 -3.84 -12.09
C VAL A 204 6.04 -2.33 -12.21
N VAL A 205 5.56 -1.68 -11.15
CA VAL A 205 5.33 -0.24 -11.08
C VAL A 205 6.38 0.40 -10.18
N PRO A 206 7.19 1.34 -10.69
CA PRO A 206 8.19 2.04 -9.89
C PRO A 206 7.59 3.23 -9.11
N PHE A 207 8.09 3.43 -7.89
CA PHE A 207 7.74 4.52 -7.00
C PHE A 207 9.00 5.23 -6.50
N VAL A 208 8.88 6.55 -6.36
CA VAL A 208 9.86 7.41 -5.66
C VAL A 208 9.15 8.08 -4.50
N VAL A 209 9.79 8.07 -3.34
CA VAL A 209 9.21 8.54 -2.09
C VAL A 209 10.07 9.66 -1.50
N ASP A 210 9.46 10.83 -1.33
CA ASP A 210 10.01 11.94 -0.58
C ASP A 210 9.38 12.00 0.82
N ARG A 211 10.21 11.82 1.83
CA ARG A 211 9.83 11.86 3.26
C ARG A 211 10.21 13.17 3.94
N THR A 212 10.78 14.13 3.21
CA THR A 212 11.07 15.48 3.71
C THR A 212 9.80 16.16 4.29
N PRO A 213 8.60 16.01 3.68
CA PRO A 213 7.35 16.49 4.28
C PRO A 213 6.98 15.80 5.60
N ALA A 214 7.43 14.55 5.81
CA ALA A 214 7.18 13.74 7.01
C ALA A 214 7.96 14.25 8.23
N ALA A 215 9.20 14.70 8.01
CA ALA A 215 10.10 15.19 9.05
C ALA A 215 9.54 16.43 9.74
N GLN A 216 8.69 17.20 9.05
CA GLN A 216 8.04 18.40 9.57
C GLN A 216 6.67 18.13 10.21
N SER A 217 6.08 16.95 9.98
CA SER A 217 4.66 16.67 10.28
C SER A 217 4.43 15.48 11.24
N GLY A 218 5.42 15.12 12.07
CA GLY A 218 5.23 14.13 13.14
C GLY A 218 5.28 12.66 12.72
N GLY A 219 5.93 12.33 11.59
CA GLY A 219 6.27 10.94 11.26
C GLY A 219 5.07 10.06 10.87
N GLY A 220 4.31 10.46 9.86
CA GLY A 220 3.20 9.65 9.33
C GLY A 220 2.70 10.09 7.96
N VAL A 221 3.52 10.85 7.22
CA VAL A 221 3.18 11.43 5.91
C VAL A 221 4.31 11.10 4.95
N ALA A 222 4.03 10.83 3.69
CA ALA A 222 5.06 10.80 2.65
C ALA A 222 4.49 11.36 1.35
N TYR A 223 5.34 11.99 0.54
CA TYR A 223 5.01 12.30 -0.84
C TYR A 223 5.52 11.19 -1.74
N VAL A 224 4.63 10.63 -2.55
CA VAL A 224 4.95 9.50 -3.43
C VAL A 224 4.68 9.90 -4.87
N SER A 225 5.58 9.49 -5.75
CA SER A 225 5.46 9.58 -7.20
C SER A 225 5.47 8.18 -7.79
N MET A 226 4.52 7.89 -8.69
CA MET A 226 4.42 6.63 -9.43
C MET A 226 4.44 6.90 -10.94
N GLU A 227 4.98 5.97 -11.71
CA GLU A 227 4.82 5.96 -13.17
C GLU A 227 3.64 5.06 -13.53
N GLN A 228 2.58 5.64 -14.08
CA GLN A 228 1.37 4.92 -14.46
C GLN A 228 1.53 4.30 -15.85
N PRO A 229 0.77 3.23 -16.17
CA PRO A 229 0.64 2.74 -17.53
C PRO A 229 0.28 3.88 -18.49
N ILE A 230 0.90 3.87 -19.68
CA ILE A 230 0.56 4.83 -20.74
C ILE A 230 -0.88 4.54 -21.19
N PRO A 231 -1.83 5.49 -21.05
CA PRO A 231 -3.21 5.24 -21.42
C PRO A 231 -3.34 5.13 -22.94
N VAL A 232 -4.28 4.29 -23.39
CA VAL A 232 -4.83 4.36 -24.75
C VAL A 232 -6.15 5.13 -24.73
N TRP A 233 -6.46 5.84 -25.81
CA TRP A 233 -7.67 6.67 -25.87
C TRP A 233 -8.35 6.63 -27.23
N GLU A 234 -9.64 6.97 -27.22
CA GLU A 234 -10.48 7.12 -28.42
C GLU A 234 -11.65 8.07 -28.15
N PRO A 235 -12.24 8.70 -29.18
CA PRO A 235 -13.50 9.43 -29.03
C PRO A 235 -14.58 8.53 -28.43
N TYR A 236 -15.33 9.05 -27.45
CA TYR A 236 -16.36 8.24 -26.81
C TYR A 236 -17.65 8.22 -27.63
N GLU A 237 -18.01 7.05 -28.16
CA GLU A 237 -19.17 6.88 -29.05
C GLU A 237 -20.52 7.27 -28.40
N HIS A 238 -20.62 7.21 -27.07
CA HIS A 238 -21.83 7.55 -26.32
C HIS A 238 -21.74 8.91 -25.62
N ALA A 239 -20.91 9.83 -26.12
CA ALA A 239 -20.72 11.16 -25.53
C ALA A 239 -22.04 11.89 -25.23
N GLY A 240 -22.97 11.96 -26.19
CA GLY A 240 -24.25 12.66 -25.99
C GLY A 240 -25.07 12.10 -24.82
N ALA A 241 -25.28 10.77 -24.80
CA ALA A 241 -26.03 10.11 -23.73
C ALA A 241 -25.35 10.26 -22.36
N LEU A 242 -24.01 10.27 -22.31
CA LEU A 242 -23.27 10.51 -21.07
C LEU A 242 -23.43 11.95 -20.59
N LEU A 243 -23.34 12.93 -21.49
CA LEU A 243 -23.54 14.34 -21.16
C LEU A 243 -24.96 14.61 -20.65
N ASP A 244 -25.97 13.99 -21.26
CA ASP A 244 -27.36 14.04 -20.78
C ASP A 244 -27.49 13.47 -19.37
N ALA A 245 -26.88 12.31 -19.10
CA ALA A 245 -26.87 11.70 -17.76
C ALA A 245 -26.12 12.55 -16.72
N LEU A 246 -25.09 13.29 -17.13
CA LEU A 246 -24.36 14.24 -16.28
C LEU A 246 -25.11 15.56 -16.08
N GLY A 247 -26.12 15.85 -16.90
CA GLY A 247 -26.82 17.15 -16.94
C GLY A 247 -25.96 18.26 -17.55
N ILE A 248 -25.10 17.93 -18.52
CA ILE A 248 -24.18 18.85 -19.20
C ILE A 248 -24.67 19.06 -20.63
N ALA A 249 -24.86 20.32 -21.06
CA ALA A 249 -25.29 20.61 -22.42
C ALA A 249 -24.19 20.37 -23.47
N ALA A 250 -22.95 20.73 -23.15
CA ALA A 250 -21.79 20.52 -24.00
C ALA A 250 -20.51 20.46 -23.15
N SER A 251 -19.57 19.61 -23.56
CA SER A 251 -18.23 19.57 -22.99
C SER A 251 -17.34 20.66 -23.62
N THR A 252 -16.46 21.27 -22.84
CA THR A 252 -15.51 22.30 -23.33
C THR A 252 -14.40 21.72 -24.21
N LEU A 253 -14.12 20.42 -24.06
CA LEU A 253 -13.23 19.63 -24.91
C LEU A 253 -13.96 18.42 -25.50
N PRO A 254 -13.42 17.77 -26.55
CA PRO A 254 -13.96 16.50 -27.01
C PRO A 254 -14.06 15.46 -25.89
N VAL A 255 -15.14 14.70 -25.90
CA VAL A 255 -15.41 13.66 -24.90
C VAL A 255 -14.71 12.37 -25.34
N ASP A 256 -13.57 12.10 -24.72
CA ASP A 256 -12.72 10.95 -25.03
C ASP A 256 -12.76 9.92 -23.89
N LEU A 257 -12.67 8.65 -24.26
CA LEU A 257 -12.48 7.51 -23.37
C LEU A 257 -11.00 7.18 -23.27
N TYR A 258 -10.50 7.00 -22.05
CA TYR A 258 -9.13 6.58 -21.72
C TYR A 258 -9.12 5.24 -21.00
N ARG A 259 -8.07 4.44 -21.26
CA ARG A 259 -7.81 3.15 -20.63
C ARG A 259 -6.34 3.04 -20.20
N ASP A 260 -6.11 3.00 -18.90
CA ASP A 260 -4.82 2.74 -18.22
C ASP A 260 -4.95 1.58 -17.19
N GLY A 261 -6.04 0.81 -17.33
CA GLY A 261 -6.51 -0.20 -16.39
C GLY A 261 -8.02 0.00 -16.23
N PRO A 262 -8.47 0.95 -15.39
CA PRO A 262 -9.84 1.46 -15.42
C PRO A 262 -10.18 2.21 -16.71
N ARG A 263 -11.49 2.44 -16.94
CA ARG A 263 -12.00 3.28 -18.05
C ARG A 263 -12.48 4.62 -17.51
N HIS A 264 -11.92 5.70 -18.02
CA HIS A 264 -12.31 7.07 -17.67
C HIS A 264 -12.77 7.84 -18.91
N VAL A 265 -13.98 8.40 -18.86
CA VAL A 265 -14.48 9.31 -19.91
C VAL A 265 -14.44 10.74 -19.39
N PHE A 266 -13.80 11.63 -20.15
CA PHE A 266 -13.58 13.01 -19.73
C PHE A 266 -14.62 13.96 -20.32
N ALA A 267 -15.23 14.78 -19.47
CA ALA A 267 -16.14 15.86 -19.85
C ALA A 267 -15.71 17.17 -19.20
N GLY A 268 -15.34 18.15 -20.01
CA GLY A 268 -14.85 19.45 -19.55
C GLY A 268 -15.99 20.43 -19.29
N LEU A 269 -15.86 21.22 -18.22
CA LEU A 269 -16.74 22.32 -17.85
C LEU A 269 -15.98 23.65 -17.88
N PRO A 270 -16.69 24.79 -18.04
CA PRO A 270 -16.03 26.09 -18.20
C PRO A 270 -15.31 26.57 -16.93
N ASP A 271 -15.84 26.24 -15.75
CA ASP A 271 -15.29 26.70 -14.47
C ASP A 271 -15.69 25.78 -13.30
N ALA A 272 -15.03 26.00 -12.16
CA ALA A 272 -15.25 25.24 -10.93
C ALA A 272 -16.69 25.37 -10.39
N ALA A 273 -17.39 26.49 -10.64
CA ALA A 273 -18.76 26.68 -10.19
C ALA A 273 -19.73 25.78 -10.97
N ALA A 274 -19.57 25.68 -12.29
CA ALA A 274 -20.32 24.75 -13.14
C ALA A 274 -20.07 23.29 -12.72
N LEU A 275 -18.81 22.93 -12.44
CA LEU A 275 -18.45 21.59 -11.95
C LEU A 275 -19.10 21.27 -10.58
N ALA A 276 -19.06 22.19 -9.62
CA ALA A 276 -19.71 22.05 -8.32
C ALA A 276 -21.24 21.95 -8.44
N GLY A 277 -21.81 22.60 -9.45
CA GLY A 277 -23.23 22.59 -9.78
C GLY A 277 -23.76 21.24 -10.29
N LEU A 278 -22.90 20.32 -10.75
CA LEU A 278 -23.36 19.06 -11.35
C LEU A 278 -24.23 18.25 -10.39
N ARG A 279 -25.34 17.74 -10.93
CA ARG A 279 -26.28 16.82 -10.28
C ARG A 279 -26.58 15.66 -11.22
N PRO A 280 -25.63 14.72 -11.41
CA PRO A 280 -25.82 13.63 -12.37
C PRO A 280 -26.98 12.70 -12.01
N ASP A 281 -27.70 12.22 -13.02
CA ASP A 281 -28.65 11.12 -12.88
C ASP A 281 -27.88 9.82 -12.68
N ARG A 282 -27.81 9.38 -11.42
CA ARG A 282 -27.10 8.16 -11.03
C ARG A 282 -27.65 6.91 -11.70
N ARG A 283 -28.96 6.87 -11.98
CA ARG A 283 -29.61 5.72 -12.63
C ARG A 283 -29.23 5.70 -14.10
N ALA A 284 -29.22 6.85 -14.77
CA ALA A 284 -28.76 6.94 -16.15
C ALA A 284 -27.26 6.60 -16.26
N LEU A 285 -26.42 7.09 -15.34
CA LEU A 285 -24.99 6.77 -15.31
C LEU A 285 -24.69 5.27 -15.11
N ALA A 286 -25.56 4.54 -14.39
CA ALA A 286 -25.41 3.10 -14.21
C ALA A 286 -25.57 2.30 -15.52
N ALA A 287 -26.10 2.91 -16.59
CA ALA A 287 -26.20 2.30 -17.91
C ALA A 287 -24.86 2.24 -18.68
N PHE A 288 -23.78 2.82 -18.14
CA PHE A 288 -22.44 2.80 -18.74
C PHE A 288 -21.50 1.87 -17.95
N PRO A 289 -21.64 0.53 -18.08
CA PRO A 289 -20.93 -0.42 -17.24
C PRO A 289 -19.41 -0.33 -17.43
N GLY A 290 -18.69 -0.37 -16.30
CA GLY A 290 -17.23 -0.39 -16.27
C GLY A 290 -16.57 0.93 -16.66
N THR A 291 -17.30 2.04 -16.76
CA THR A 291 -16.78 3.37 -17.10
C THR A 291 -17.03 4.36 -15.97
N ALA A 292 -16.02 5.14 -15.61
CA ALA A 292 -16.15 6.29 -14.73
C ALA A 292 -16.25 7.58 -15.56
N ALA A 293 -17.23 8.43 -15.26
CA ALA A 293 -17.34 9.77 -15.83
C ALA A 293 -16.50 10.75 -15.01
N THR A 294 -15.44 11.29 -15.60
CA THR A 294 -14.55 12.28 -14.99
C THR A 294 -14.88 13.67 -15.55
N CYS A 295 -15.59 14.46 -14.75
CA CYS A 295 -15.86 15.86 -15.07
C CYS A 295 -14.73 16.74 -14.53
N PHE A 296 -14.25 17.70 -15.32
CA PHE A 296 -13.15 18.58 -14.90
C PHE A 296 -13.39 20.03 -15.30
N ALA A 297 -12.78 20.97 -14.56
CA ALA A 297 -12.83 22.39 -14.88
C ALA A 297 -11.56 23.13 -14.39
N PRO A 298 -11.16 24.23 -15.04
CA PRO A 298 -10.03 25.04 -14.59
C PRO A 298 -10.41 25.94 -13.41
N GLU A 299 -9.42 26.22 -12.55
CA GLU A 299 -9.43 27.28 -11.54
C GLU A 299 -8.04 27.93 -11.47
N GLY A 300 -7.82 28.99 -12.25
CA GLY A 300 -6.50 29.59 -12.40
C GLY A 300 -5.52 28.61 -13.06
N GLU A 301 -4.42 28.28 -12.39
CA GLU A 301 -3.45 27.28 -12.85
C GLU A 301 -3.75 25.85 -12.38
N ARG A 302 -4.81 25.68 -11.58
CA ARG A 302 -5.22 24.39 -11.01
C ARG A 302 -6.43 23.83 -11.74
N TRP A 303 -6.68 22.55 -11.52
CA TRP A 303 -7.83 21.85 -12.07
C TRP A 303 -8.66 21.26 -10.95
N HIS A 304 -9.98 21.30 -11.10
CA HIS A 304 -10.91 20.57 -10.24
C HIS A 304 -11.48 19.39 -11.00
N ALA A 305 -11.69 18.27 -10.32
CA ALA A 305 -12.29 17.08 -10.90
C ALA A 305 -13.42 16.54 -10.00
N ARG A 306 -14.40 15.90 -10.63
CA ARG A 306 -15.45 15.08 -9.99
C ARG A 306 -15.59 13.80 -10.77
N VAL A 307 -15.58 12.66 -10.08
CA VAL A 307 -15.59 11.34 -10.72
C VAL A 307 -16.79 10.55 -10.28
N PHE A 308 -17.67 10.21 -11.22
CA PHE A 308 -18.89 9.45 -10.98
C PHE A 308 -18.74 8.06 -11.56
N SER A 309 -18.91 7.04 -10.72
CA SER A 309 -18.72 5.66 -11.13
C SER A 309 -19.70 4.71 -10.44
N PRO A 310 -21.01 4.79 -10.78
CA PRO A 310 -22.03 3.95 -10.14
C PRO A 310 -21.76 2.44 -10.30
N ALA A 311 -21.11 2.04 -11.39
CA ALA A 311 -20.72 0.66 -11.64
C ALA A 311 -19.67 0.11 -10.65
N HIS A 312 -18.97 0.98 -9.92
CA HIS A 312 -17.94 0.61 -8.93
C HIS A 312 -18.44 0.83 -7.49
N GLY A 313 -19.75 0.82 -7.25
CA GLY A 313 -20.36 0.85 -5.92
C GLY A 313 -20.44 2.22 -5.23
N GLY A 314 -19.74 3.24 -5.75
CA GLY A 314 -19.75 4.61 -5.24
C GLY A 314 -20.58 5.57 -6.10
N ALA A 315 -21.29 6.51 -5.46
CA ALA A 315 -21.98 7.59 -6.18
C ALA A 315 -21.00 8.61 -6.77
N GLU A 316 -19.94 8.94 -6.04
CA GLU A 316 -18.88 9.85 -6.44
C GLU A 316 -17.59 9.48 -5.69
N ASP A 317 -16.45 9.49 -6.39
CA ASP A 317 -15.14 9.18 -5.82
C ASP A 317 -14.44 10.47 -5.34
N ALA A 318 -13.78 10.43 -4.18
CA ALA A 318 -13.03 11.54 -3.60
C ALA A 318 -11.60 11.70 -4.16
N SER A 319 -10.97 10.65 -4.71
CA SER A 319 -9.66 10.77 -5.40
C SER A 319 -9.36 9.67 -6.40
N ALA A 320 -9.70 9.89 -7.66
CA ALA A 320 -9.45 8.92 -8.72
C ALA A 320 -8.01 9.03 -9.26
N GLY A 321 -7.07 8.37 -8.59
CA GLY A 321 -5.63 8.45 -8.94
C GLY A 321 -5.28 8.01 -10.36
N SER A 322 -5.99 7.06 -10.96
CA SER A 322 -5.84 6.68 -12.39
C SER A 322 -6.33 7.78 -13.33
N ALA A 323 -7.42 8.47 -12.96
CA ALA A 323 -7.95 9.57 -13.77
C ALA A 323 -6.98 10.77 -13.84
N ALA A 324 -6.15 10.98 -12.82
CA ALA A 324 -5.22 12.10 -12.77
C ALA A 324 -4.19 12.08 -13.91
N GLY A 325 -3.57 10.92 -14.16
CA GLY A 325 -2.61 10.74 -15.25
C GLY A 325 -3.26 10.92 -16.62
N ALA A 326 -4.41 10.28 -16.82
CA ALA A 326 -5.19 10.42 -18.05
C ALA A 326 -5.68 11.86 -18.29
N LEU A 327 -6.03 12.60 -17.24
CA LEU A 327 -6.42 14.02 -17.34
C LEU A 327 -5.24 14.88 -17.80
N ALA A 328 -4.03 14.68 -17.26
CA ALA A 328 -2.84 15.40 -17.71
C ALA A 328 -2.57 15.17 -19.21
N VAL A 329 -2.74 13.93 -19.69
CA VAL A 329 -2.65 13.61 -21.13
C VAL A 329 -3.75 14.33 -21.92
N HIS A 330 -4.99 14.32 -21.44
CA HIS A 330 -6.12 14.98 -22.11
C HIS A 330 -5.92 16.48 -22.26
N LEU A 331 -5.54 17.16 -21.18
CA LEU A 331 -5.25 18.59 -21.18
C LEU A 331 -4.08 18.93 -22.12
N ALA A 332 -3.04 18.10 -22.16
CA ALA A 332 -1.89 18.30 -23.04
C ALA A 332 -2.23 18.09 -24.52
N ARG A 333 -2.98 17.03 -24.85
CA ARG A 333 -3.44 16.74 -26.22
C ARG A 333 -4.27 17.87 -26.83
N TYR A 334 -5.07 18.55 -26.01
CA TYR A 334 -5.91 19.68 -26.43
C TYR A 334 -5.27 21.06 -26.20
N GLY A 335 -3.97 21.11 -25.85
CA GLY A 335 -3.20 22.35 -25.79
C GLY A 335 -3.53 23.27 -24.60
N LEU A 336 -4.24 22.77 -23.58
CA LEU A 336 -4.52 23.54 -22.36
C LEU A 336 -3.33 23.53 -21.39
N VAL A 337 -2.46 22.52 -21.49
CA VAL A 337 -1.23 22.36 -20.70
C VAL A 337 -0.11 21.88 -21.63
N ALA A 338 1.13 22.31 -21.41
CA ALA A 338 2.25 21.78 -22.18
C ALA A 338 2.64 20.38 -21.70
N TYR A 339 3.05 19.47 -22.60
CA TYR A 339 3.70 18.23 -22.19
C TYR A 339 4.94 18.53 -21.32
N GLY A 340 5.11 17.76 -20.25
CA GLY A 340 6.14 17.97 -19.22
C GLY A 340 5.79 19.02 -18.16
N LYS A 341 4.65 19.72 -18.26
CA LYS A 341 4.16 20.58 -17.17
C LYS A 341 3.32 19.73 -16.20
N THR A 342 3.68 19.78 -14.92
CA THR A 342 2.87 19.18 -13.85
C THR A 342 1.56 19.95 -13.69
N VAL A 343 0.44 19.23 -13.60
CA VAL A 343 -0.88 19.77 -13.25
C VAL A 343 -1.22 19.42 -11.81
N GLU A 344 -1.86 20.35 -11.11
CA GLU A 344 -2.42 20.16 -9.77
C GLU A 344 -3.94 19.97 -9.88
N ILE A 345 -4.44 18.85 -9.38
CA ILE A 345 -5.82 18.41 -9.51
C ILE A 345 -6.45 18.26 -8.13
N HIS A 346 -7.50 19.03 -7.86
CA HIS A 346 -8.30 19.00 -6.64
C HIS A 346 -9.57 18.17 -6.84
N GLN A 347 -9.85 17.25 -5.92
CA GLN A 347 -11.04 16.41 -5.97
C GLN A 347 -11.62 16.18 -4.56
N GLY A 348 -12.92 15.91 -4.46
CA GLY A 348 -13.55 15.39 -3.24
C GLY A 348 -13.82 16.40 -2.13
N GLY A 349 -13.46 17.68 -2.28
CA GLY A 349 -13.63 18.70 -1.24
C GLY A 349 -15.08 18.86 -0.74
N HIS A 350 -16.08 18.73 -1.62
CA HIS A 350 -17.50 18.80 -1.25
C HIS A 350 -18.04 17.50 -0.62
N LEU A 351 -17.27 16.42 -0.64
CA LEU A 351 -17.65 15.11 -0.09
C LEU A 351 -17.29 15.02 1.40
N GLY A 352 -17.80 15.95 2.21
CA GLY A 352 -17.63 15.92 3.67
C GLY A 352 -16.18 16.14 4.13
N GLY A 353 -15.41 16.97 3.41
CA GLY A 353 -14.03 17.29 3.79
C GLY A 353 -12.98 16.31 3.29
N ARG A 354 -13.33 15.40 2.37
CA ARG A 354 -12.43 14.43 1.73
C ARG A 354 -11.57 15.06 0.61
N SER A 355 -11.04 16.25 0.89
CA SER A 355 -10.23 16.99 -0.07
C SER A 355 -8.98 16.21 -0.42
N SER A 356 -8.74 16.05 -1.71
CA SER A 356 -7.62 15.32 -2.26
C SER A 356 -6.88 16.17 -3.27
N VAL A 357 -5.55 16.20 -3.17
CA VAL A 357 -4.68 16.91 -4.12
C VAL A 357 -3.78 15.90 -4.81
N MET A 358 -3.94 15.79 -6.12
CA MET A 358 -3.16 14.93 -6.99
C MET A 358 -2.31 15.81 -7.91
N PHE A 359 -1.09 15.37 -8.17
CA PHE A 359 -0.22 15.98 -9.17
C PHE A 359 -0.04 14.98 -10.31
N ALA A 360 -0.10 15.46 -11.55
CA ALA A 360 0.07 14.60 -12.71
C ALA A 360 0.90 15.28 -13.80
N GLU A 361 1.66 14.50 -14.55
CA GLU A 361 2.50 14.99 -15.64
C GLU A 361 2.52 13.97 -16.77
N ALA A 362 2.39 14.45 -18.01
CA ALA A 362 2.52 13.65 -19.21
C ALA A 362 3.71 14.18 -20.02
N THR A 363 4.69 13.34 -20.33
CA THR A 363 5.87 13.70 -21.14
C THR A 363 5.88 12.96 -22.46
N VAL A 364 6.30 13.63 -23.53
CA VAL A 364 6.49 13.04 -24.86
C VAL A 364 7.98 12.84 -25.15
N ALA A 365 8.30 11.80 -25.90
CA ALA A 365 9.63 11.59 -26.46
C ALA A 365 9.92 12.60 -27.58
N GLY A 366 11.17 12.64 -28.05
CA GLY A 366 11.58 13.54 -29.15
C GLY A 366 10.80 13.37 -30.46
N GLY A 367 10.10 12.25 -30.64
CA GLY A 367 9.19 11.99 -31.77
C GLY A 367 7.74 12.44 -31.58
N GLY A 368 7.40 13.03 -30.42
CA GLY A 368 6.03 13.47 -30.09
C GLY A 368 5.11 12.36 -29.57
N GLU A 369 5.57 11.11 -29.51
CA GLU A 369 4.86 10.01 -28.86
C GLU A 369 4.90 10.14 -27.34
N LEU A 370 3.82 9.77 -26.67
CA LEU A 370 3.72 9.79 -25.21
C LEU A 370 4.73 8.77 -24.62
N ASP A 371 5.63 9.27 -23.79
CA ASP A 371 6.76 8.51 -23.22
C ASP A 371 6.50 8.07 -21.78
N ARG A 372 5.95 8.97 -20.97
CA ARG A 372 5.69 8.70 -19.54
C ARG A 372 4.50 9.48 -19.02
N VAL A 373 3.75 8.83 -18.13
CA VAL A 373 2.70 9.44 -17.32
C VAL A 373 3.06 9.24 -15.85
N ARG A 374 3.19 10.34 -15.12
CA ARG A 374 3.53 10.33 -13.69
C ARG A 374 2.35 10.88 -12.89
N VAL A 375 2.03 10.20 -11.81
CA VAL A 375 1.07 10.70 -10.80
C VAL A 375 1.74 10.70 -9.45
N SER A 376 1.57 11.78 -8.71
CA SER A 376 2.16 11.96 -7.40
C SER A 376 1.23 12.66 -6.43
N GLY A 377 1.54 12.53 -5.15
CA GLY A 377 0.76 13.15 -4.09
C GLY A 377 1.19 12.70 -2.71
N HIS A 378 0.66 13.37 -1.69
CA HIS A 378 0.88 12.97 -0.31
C HIS A 378 0.00 11.77 0.06
N GLY A 379 0.44 10.97 1.02
CA GLY A 379 -0.45 10.12 1.79
C GLY A 379 -0.05 10.15 3.25
N THR A 380 -1.04 9.93 4.12
CA THR A 380 -0.84 9.99 5.57
C THR A 380 -1.50 8.81 6.27
N VAL A 381 -0.81 8.23 7.25
CA VAL A 381 -1.34 7.16 8.08
C VAL A 381 -2.39 7.76 9.02
N ALA A 382 -3.63 7.29 8.89
CA ALA A 382 -4.77 7.74 9.68
C ALA A 382 -5.13 6.77 10.81
N ALA A 383 -4.86 5.48 10.62
CA ALA A 383 -5.06 4.45 11.64
C ALA A 383 -4.13 3.26 11.42
N GLU A 384 -3.92 2.49 12.47
CA GLU A 384 -3.23 1.20 12.42
C GLU A 384 -3.97 0.18 13.28
N GLY A 385 -3.82 -1.10 12.96
CA GLY A 385 -4.49 -2.16 13.69
C GLY A 385 -4.00 -3.55 13.32
N THR A 386 -4.68 -4.54 13.89
CA THR A 386 -4.44 -5.96 13.62
C THR A 386 -5.77 -6.66 13.44
N ILE A 387 -5.89 -7.44 12.38
CA ILE A 387 -7.04 -8.33 12.17
C ILE A 387 -6.70 -9.75 12.62
N HIS A 388 -7.68 -10.53 13.08
CA HIS A 388 -7.52 -11.92 13.52
C HIS A 388 -8.38 -12.84 12.64
N VAL A 389 -7.77 -13.53 11.66
CA VAL A 389 -8.46 -14.24 10.55
C VAL A 389 -7.72 -15.43 10.02
#